data_AF-A0A0B2UVP6-F1
#
_entry.id   AF-A0A0B2UVP6-F1
#
_cell.length_a   1.000
_cell.length_b   1.000
_cell.length_c   1.000
_cell.angle_alpha   90.00
_cell.angle_beta   90.00
_cell.angle_gamma   90.00
#
_symmetry.space_group_name_H-M   'P 1'
#
loop_
_entity.id
_entity.type
_entity.pdbx_description
1 polymer ?
#
loop_
_entity_poly.entity_id
_entity_poly.type
_entity_poly.pdbx_seq_one_letter_code
_entity_poly.pdbx_strand_id
1 'polypeptide(L)'
;MYGSQSSGPPSLRGRQSSSAFTPTNRTRPSRLPTSAAKTSAGRTRNDPARFSYVGSSVSSAAPSSAIKRVSSFFKTPAKQMGFKDTRNLLDREVQAAMQRKVLNFLAAADYPQLNDRLLRCPTKAEFAQMFEFIVAQLDHHYSLEGKIEEEMPRLMRNLGYPVQLKPSTMQTIGATHTMPHLLGAITWLIDAINFADKISPQEMLLSSEDDGGQRRSLAYGYTIRCYKALGDLPGNAVDHSVLERESERLANILEENDELESATEELAAREEAANEEMAEIQKLVGDSQKLEVELATSKDDYAKVMEYQNELKAGIVNAQGKQDVYSAKLTDLEARLAKIKMDNAAKEAHISKQKMSGETARQLRAQKDELNNELEQLKSEMARTDNDIYDQRKLAFREGIELRERYANFIRNFGNVGRCFGVKDDAFETTMQLHSPNEPDFINFLEDVRKHIMALDEGVKRMLVKMEEEEAGVLEEIKGINQQKETLKEEMNKLQRIVEVKEHDRMLKREDWADEVHKVKLELDVAQNELSALHAARSSKANSHEELAEMKKLVQNRKIAIAEARNRLVHEASGRLEQAFELWDLIKVLVDFLIVVIKFIGVISFLSSCFCSCYVVTIYIMTF
;
A
#
# COMPACT_ATOMS: atom_id res chain seq x y z
N MET A 1 84.92 -28.66 -18.40
CA MET A 1 84.90 -28.82 -19.87
C MET A 1 84.16 -30.11 -20.19
N TYR A 2 83.34 -30.15 -21.25
CA TYR A 2 82.50 -31.28 -21.70
C TYR A 2 81.43 -31.77 -20.68
N GLY A 3 80.19 -32.13 -21.04
CA GLY A 3 79.37 -31.73 -22.21
C GLY A 3 79.21 -32.75 -23.34
N SER A 4 78.05 -33.45 -23.41
CA SER A 4 77.24 -33.61 -24.65
C SER A 4 75.83 -34.21 -24.40
N GLN A 5 75.02 -34.24 -25.47
CA GLN A 5 73.55 -34.38 -25.59
C GLN A 5 73.01 -35.83 -25.75
N SER A 6 71.68 -35.99 -25.70
CA SER A 6 70.77 -36.80 -26.59
C SER A 6 69.55 -37.34 -25.76
N SER A 7 68.25 -37.23 -26.08
CA SER A 7 67.36 -37.46 -27.26
C SER A 7 66.29 -38.53 -26.91
N GLY A 8 65.01 -38.35 -27.29
CA GLY A 8 63.95 -39.39 -27.32
C GLY A 8 63.35 -39.52 -28.74
N PRO A 9 62.09 -39.98 -29.00
CA PRO A 9 61.06 -40.62 -28.17
C PRO A 9 60.84 -42.11 -28.62
N PRO A 10 59.65 -42.80 -28.72
CA PRO A 10 58.34 -42.41 -29.33
C PRO A 10 57.06 -42.97 -28.62
N SER A 11 55.90 -42.98 -29.31
CA SER A 11 54.61 -43.56 -28.85
C SER A 11 53.99 -44.53 -29.88
N LEU A 12 53.13 -45.49 -29.47
CA LEU A 12 52.23 -46.24 -30.40
C LEU A 12 50.97 -46.86 -29.73
N ARG A 13 50.08 -47.46 -30.53
CA ARG A 13 48.70 -47.92 -30.18
C ARG A 13 48.57 -49.42 -29.84
N GLY A 14 47.49 -49.82 -29.14
CA GLY A 14 47.08 -51.23 -28.89
C GLY A 14 45.54 -51.44 -28.76
N ARG A 15 45.07 -52.70 -28.83
CA ARG A 15 43.66 -53.19 -28.99
C ARG A 15 43.56 -54.67 -28.51
N GLN A 16 42.44 -55.40 -28.28
CA GLN A 16 40.95 -55.28 -28.32
C GLN A 16 40.39 -56.57 -27.60
N SER A 17 39.11 -56.85 -27.30
CA SER A 17 37.91 -56.08 -26.83
C SER A 17 36.67 -57.01 -26.70
N SER A 18 35.87 -56.91 -25.64
CA SER A 18 34.57 -57.61 -25.44
C SER A 18 33.62 -56.70 -24.63
N SER A 19 32.41 -56.31 -25.08
CA SER A 19 31.14 -57.06 -25.34
C SER A 19 30.44 -57.53 -24.06
N ALA A 20 29.14 -57.30 -23.80
CA ALA A 20 27.98 -57.02 -24.67
C ALA A 20 27.22 -55.71 -24.27
N PHE A 21 26.59 -54.93 -25.16
CA PHE A 21 25.31 -55.13 -25.89
C PHE A 21 24.08 -55.14 -24.94
N THR A 22 23.15 -54.15 -24.85
CA THR A 22 22.29 -53.40 -25.84
C THR A 22 21.27 -54.31 -26.57
N PRO A 23 20.19 -53.82 -27.25
CA PRO A 23 19.62 -52.46 -27.41
C PRO A 23 18.38 -52.24 -26.48
N THR A 24 17.21 -51.60 -26.72
CA THR A 24 16.45 -51.09 -27.90
C THR A 24 15.76 -49.71 -27.68
N ASN A 25 14.51 -49.49 -28.13
CA ASN A 25 14.06 -48.20 -28.70
C ASN A 25 12.51 -48.05 -28.88
N ARG A 26 12.04 -46.80 -29.07
CA ARG A 26 10.70 -46.26 -29.44
C ARG A 26 9.73 -47.19 -30.21
N THR A 27 8.41 -47.11 -29.92
CA THR A 27 7.38 -46.41 -30.76
C THR A 27 5.94 -46.43 -30.15
N ARG A 28 5.01 -45.66 -30.77
CA ARG A 28 3.55 -45.46 -30.52
C ARG A 28 2.74 -46.40 -31.49
N PRO A 29 1.38 -46.50 -31.53
CA PRO A 29 0.33 -45.80 -30.75
C PRO A 29 -0.97 -46.57 -30.34
N SER A 30 -1.81 -45.89 -29.54
CA SER A 30 -3.30 -45.90 -29.52
C SER A 30 -4.12 -47.15 -29.16
N ARG A 31 -4.98 -47.03 -28.14
CA ARG A 31 -6.46 -47.03 -28.26
C ARG A 31 -7.13 -46.40 -27.01
N LEU A 32 -8.36 -45.92 -27.18
CA LEU A 32 -9.31 -45.36 -26.19
C LEU A 32 -10.59 -46.24 -26.22
N PRO A 33 -11.65 -46.05 -25.38
CA PRO A 33 -11.96 -44.95 -24.44
C PRO A 33 -12.10 -45.45 -22.96
N THR A 34 -12.52 -44.68 -21.94
CA THR A 34 -13.53 -43.57 -21.79
C THR A 34 -13.24 -42.78 -20.48
N SER A 35 -13.88 -41.67 -20.05
CA SER A 35 -15.07 -40.93 -20.54
C SER A 35 -15.10 -39.41 -20.23
N ALA A 36 -15.23 -39.02 -18.95
CA ALA A 36 -15.67 -37.70 -18.46
C ALA A 36 -15.16 -37.49 -17.00
N ALA A 37 -15.03 -36.32 -16.36
CA ALA A 37 -15.25 -34.88 -16.68
C ALA A 37 -14.62 -34.03 -15.52
N LYS A 38 -14.42 -32.69 -15.56
CA LYS A 38 -14.69 -31.65 -16.57
C LYS A 38 -13.74 -30.42 -16.46
N THR A 39 -14.00 -29.46 -17.36
CA THR A 39 -13.63 -28.04 -17.53
C THR A 39 -13.87 -27.08 -16.32
N SER A 40 -13.24 -25.90 -16.19
CA SER A 40 -12.16 -25.25 -16.98
C SER A 40 -11.68 -23.91 -16.37
N ALA A 41 -10.40 -23.56 -16.59
CA ALA A 41 -9.90 -22.17 -16.59
C ALA A 41 -8.81 -22.02 -17.67
N GLY A 42 -8.78 -20.90 -18.40
CA GLY A 42 -7.97 -20.70 -19.61
C GLY A 42 -6.93 -19.58 -19.50
N ARG A 43 -5.81 -19.70 -20.23
CA ARG A 43 -4.65 -18.79 -20.17
C ARG A 43 -3.99 -18.64 -21.56
N THR A 44 -3.69 -17.42 -21.97
CA THR A 44 -2.73 -17.03 -23.03
C THR A 44 -2.03 -15.74 -22.54
N ARG A 45 -0.70 -15.50 -22.58
CA ARG A 45 0.42 -15.82 -23.50
C ARG A 45 0.29 -15.10 -24.87
N ASN A 46 1.31 -14.45 -25.43
CA ASN A 46 2.76 -14.41 -25.11
C ASN A 46 3.43 -13.05 -25.48
N ASP A 47 4.75 -12.98 -25.27
CA ASP A 47 5.69 -11.83 -25.31
C ASP A 47 6.47 -11.71 -26.67
N PRO A 48 7.63 -11.02 -26.82
CA PRO A 48 7.88 -9.57 -27.11
C PRO A 48 8.51 -9.26 -28.51
N ALA A 49 8.78 -7.97 -28.82
CA ALA A 49 10.10 -7.40 -29.28
C ALA A 49 10.12 -6.26 -30.38
N ARG A 50 11.11 -5.34 -30.22
CA ARG A 50 11.90 -4.54 -31.22
C ARG A 50 11.28 -3.44 -32.14
N PHE A 51 12.00 -2.29 -32.15
CA PHE A 51 12.24 -1.32 -33.26
C PHE A 51 11.03 -0.52 -33.83
N SER A 52 11.16 0.71 -34.38
CA SER A 52 12.21 1.76 -34.30
C SER A 52 11.80 3.06 -35.02
N TYR A 53 12.30 4.21 -34.54
CA TYR A 53 12.65 5.44 -35.29
C TYR A 53 11.63 6.21 -36.18
N VAL A 54 11.48 7.50 -35.84
CA VAL A 54 11.41 8.70 -36.72
C VAL A 54 10.31 8.80 -37.80
N GLY A 55 9.54 9.88 -37.71
CA GLY A 55 8.77 10.47 -38.81
C GLY A 55 8.21 11.83 -38.39
N SER A 56 8.70 12.93 -38.98
CA SER A 56 8.27 14.30 -38.62
C SER A 56 7.47 14.95 -39.75
N SER A 57 6.43 15.72 -39.39
CA SER A 57 5.81 16.66 -40.33
C SER A 57 5.34 17.94 -39.62
N VAL A 58 6.01 19.04 -39.96
CA VAL A 58 5.52 20.43 -40.02
C VAL A 58 4.03 20.53 -40.48
N SER A 59 3.24 21.55 -40.13
CA SER A 59 3.59 22.91 -39.64
C SER A 59 2.41 23.66 -38.98
N SER A 60 2.65 24.93 -38.61
CA SER A 60 1.71 26.07 -38.45
C SER A 60 1.10 26.42 -37.06
N ALA A 61 1.78 27.37 -36.41
CA ALA A 61 1.25 28.63 -35.84
C ALA A 61 -0.13 28.71 -35.15
N ALA A 62 -0.14 28.87 -33.81
CA ALA A 62 -0.49 30.14 -33.14
C ALA A 62 -0.34 30.01 -31.60
N PRO A 63 0.14 31.04 -30.87
CA PRO A 63 0.20 31.01 -29.41
C PRO A 63 -1.16 31.40 -28.81
N SER A 64 -1.84 30.45 -28.15
CA SER A 64 -2.99 30.74 -27.29
C SER A 64 -2.57 30.68 -25.82
N SER A 65 -2.84 31.74 -25.07
CA SER A 65 -2.46 31.92 -23.66
C SER A 65 -3.34 31.11 -22.70
N ALA A 66 -3.40 29.80 -22.91
CA ALA A 66 -4.06 28.85 -22.02
C ALA A 66 -3.19 28.58 -20.79
N ILE A 67 -3.15 29.54 -19.85
CA ILE A 67 -2.71 29.28 -18.47
C ILE A 67 -3.53 28.10 -17.96
N LYS A 68 -2.87 26.96 -17.69
CA LYS A 68 -3.49 25.81 -17.03
C LYS A 68 -3.98 26.29 -15.66
N ARG A 69 -5.29 26.54 -15.53
CA ARG A 69 -5.89 26.93 -14.25
C ARG A 69 -5.61 25.82 -13.24
N VAL A 70 -4.73 26.12 -12.29
CA VAL A 70 -4.38 25.23 -11.20
C VAL A 70 -5.68 24.83 -10.50
N SER A 71 -5.84 23.54 -10.22
CA SER A 71 -7.07 23.02 -9.62
C SER A 71 -7.26 23.59 -8.22
N SER A 72 -8.26 24.45 -8.05
CA SER A 72 -8.61 25.01 -6.74
C SER A 72 -8.97 23.89 -5.77
N PHE A 73 -8.27 23.84 -4.63
CA PHE A 73 -8.50 22.85 -3.56
C PHE A 73 -9.97 22.80 -3.11
N PHE A 74 -10.66 23.95 -3.16
CA PHE A 74 -12.11 24.02 -3.01
C PHE A 74 -12.83 23.86 -4.36
N LYS A 75 -13.12 22.60 -4.74
CA LYS A 75 -14.17 22.30 -5.72
C LYS A 75 -15.52 22.47 -5.05
N THR A 76 -16.26 23.54 -5.36
CA THR A 76 -17.69 23.63 -5.03
C THR A 76 -18.44 22.47 -5.70
N PRO A 77 -19.05 21.53 -4.97
CA PRO A 77 -19.59 20.31 -5.56
C PRO A 77 -20.89 20.60 -6.30
N ALA A 78 -20.87 20.41 -7.62
CA ALA A 78 -22.07 20.49 -8.44
C ALA A 78 -23.06 19.39 -8.00
N LYS A 79 -24.24 19.83 -7.50
CA LYS A 79 -25.41 18.99 -7.19
C LYS A 79 -25.22 18.02 -6.01
N GLN A 80 -25.25 18.54 -4.78
CA GLN A 80 -25.41 17.76 -3.54
C GLN A 80 -26.74 16.97 -3.55
N MET A 81 -26.72 15.73 -4.05
CA MET A 81 -27.82 14.77 -3.91
C MET A 81 -27.24 13.37 -3.69
N GLY A 82 -27.52 12.77 -2.52
CA GLY A 82 -27.21 11.36 -2.24
C GLY A 82 -26.15 11.09 -1.15
N PHE A 83 -25.45 12.12 -0.62
CA PHE A 83 -24.58 11.90 0.53
C PHE A 83 -25.41 11.52 1.77
N LYS A 84 -25.17 10.31 2.29
CA LYS A 84 -25.78 9.81 3.51
C LYS A 84 -24.78 9.96 4.65
N ASP A 85 -25.18 10.65 5.72
CA ASP A 85 -24.34 10.80 6.90
C ASP A 85 -23.98 9.41 7.46
N THR A 86 -22.68 9.17 7.65
CA THR A 86 -22.12 7.92 8.17
C THR A 86 -22.05 7.91 9.69
N ARG A 87 -22.18 9.08 10.33
CA ARG A 87 -22.20 9.21 11.79
C ARG A 87 -23.52 8.62 12.30
N ASN A 88 -23.45 7.78 13.32
CA ASN A 88 -24.66 7.20 13.93
C ASN A 88 -25.33 8.22 14.87
N LEU A 89 -25.88 9.29 14.31
CA LEU A 89 -26.39 10.45 15.06
C LEU A 89 -27.55 10.09 16.01
N LEU A 90 -28.23 8.97 15.82
CA LEU A 90 -29.30 8.49 16.71
C LEU A 90 -28.79 7.68 17.91
N ASP A 91 -27.50 7.33 17.95
CA ASP A 91 -26.90 6.65 19.10
C ASP A 91 -26.62 7.61 20.27
N ARG A 92 -26.86 7.12 21.49
CA ARG A 92 -26.77 7.90 22.73
C ARG A 92 -25.33 8.19 23.13
N GLU A 93 -24.38 7.31 22.82
CA GLU A 93 -22.96 7.53 23.13
C GLU A 93 -22.35 8.55 22.17
N VAL A 94 -22.63 8.42 20.87
CA VAL A 94 -22.28 9.43 19.85
C VAL A 94 -22.88 10.80 20.20
N GLN A 95 -24.16 10.87 20.59
CA GLN A 95 -24.78 12.13 21.05
C GLN A 95 -24.08 12.70 22.29
N ALA A 96 -23.78 11.88 23.30
CA ALA A 96 -23.10 12.36 24.52
C ALA A 96 -21.65 12.81 24.25
N ALA A 97 -20.96 12.21 23.28
CA ALA A 97 -19.64 12.65 22.81
C ALA A 97 -19.73 13.98 22.04
N MET A 98 -20.71 14.12 21.14
CA MET A 98 -20.96 15.38 20.43
C MET A 98 -21.33 16.52 21.41
N GLN A 99 -22.16 16.27 22.43
CA GLN A 99 -22.51 17.26 23.44
C GLN A 99 -21.28 17.73 24.22
N ARG A 100 -20.45 16.78 24.71
CA ARG A 100 -19.17 17.11 25.37
C ARG A 100 -18.24 17.94 24.47
N LYS A 101 -18.15 17.60 23.18
CA LYS A 101 -17.32 18.34 22.22
C LYS A 101 -17.73 19.81 22.06
N VAL A 102 -19.03 20.07 21.95
CA VAL A 102 -19.55 21.45 21.85
C VAL A 102 -19.38 22.20 23.17
N LEU A 103 -19.64 21.58 24.33
CA LEU A 103 -19.40 22.21 25.64
C LEU A 103 -17.93 22.57 25.84
N ASN A 104 -17.00 21.66 25.51
CA ASN A 104 -15.56 21.90 25.63
C ASN A 104 -15.09 23.05 24.72
N PHE A 105 -15.62 23.15 23.49
CA PHE A 105 -15.30 24.25 22.58
C PHE A 105 -15.86 25.60 23.07
N LEU A 106 -17.12 25.63 23.50
CA LEU A 106 -17.74 26.83 24.08
C LEU A 106 -17.04 27.27 25.38
N ALA A 107 -16.50 26.33 26.17
CA ALA A 107 -15.74 26.63 27.38
C ALA A 107 -14.32 27.13 27.07
N ALA A 108 -13.67 26.59 26.03
CA ALA A 108 -12.35 27.05 25.59
C ALA A 108 -12.38 28.45 24.91
N ALA A 109 -13.55 28.89 24.47
CA ALA A 109 -13.79 30.20 23.86
C ALA A 109 -14.48 31.22 24.79
N ASP A 110 -14.63 30.92 26.10
CA ASP A 110 -15.28 31.78 27.10
C ASP A 110 -16.75 32.17 26.79
N TYR A 111 -17.57 31.22 26.31
CA TYR A 111 -19.00 31.47 26.04
C TYR A 111 -19.80 31.80 27.32
N PRO A 112 -20.48 32.96 27.41
CA PRO A 112 -21.01 33.49 28.67
C PRO A 112 -22.29 32.81 29.22
N GLN A 113 -22.89 31.86 28.49
CA GLN A 113 -24.15 31.20 28.87
C GLN A 113 -24.03 29.67 28.91
N LEU A 114 -22.94 29.15 29.46
CA LEU A 114 -22.68 27.72 29.59
C LEU A 114 -23.60 27.03 30.62
N ASN A 115 -24.37 26.03 30.16
CA ASN A 115 -25.29 25.24 31.00
C ASN A 115 -25.54 23.85 30.37
N ASP A 116 -25.52 22.80 31.18
CA ASP A 116 -25.80 21.41 30.77
C ASP A 116 -27.15 21.20 30.04
N ARG A 117 -28.13 22.08 30.30
CA ARG A 117 -29.43 22.09 29.60
C ARG A 117 -29.32 22.53 28.14
N LEU A 118 -28.36 23.42 27.83
CA LEU A 118 -28.23 24.16 26.57
C LEU A 118 -28.17 23.24 25.35
N LEU A 119 -27.50 22.08 25.46
CA LEU A 119 -27.36 21.14 24.34
C LEU A 119 -28.34 19.96 24.36
N ARG A 120 -29.19 19.88 25.38
CA ARG A 120 -30.23 18.83 25.49
C ARG A 120 -31.55 19.34 24.91
N CYS A 121 -32.00 20.51 25.37
CA CYS A 121 -33.23 21.16 24.91
C CYS A 121 -33.03 22.68 24.84
N PRO A 122 -32.23 23.22 23.90
CA PRO A 122 -32.16 24.67 23.70
C PRO A 122 -33.49 25.22 23.17
N THR A 123 -33.83 26.43 23.63
CA THR A 123 -34.77 27.28 22.91
C THR A 123 -34.14 27.77 21.59
N LYS A 124 -34.98 28.22 20.66
CA LYS A 124 -34.54 28.79 19.38
C LYS A 124 -33.56 29.97 19.55
N ALA A 125 -33.75 30.79 20.58
CA ALA A 125 -32.89 31.95 20.87
C ALA A 125 -31.52 31.52 21.45
N GLU A 126 -31.50 30.63 22.44
CA GLU A 126 -30.27 30.03 23.00
C GLU A 126 -29.44 29.35 21.89
N PHE A 127 -30.09 28.61 20.97
CA PHE A 127 -29.42 27.95 19.85
C PHE A 127 -28.90 28.94 18.80
N ALA A 128 -29.61 30.05 18.54
CA ALA A 128 -29.17 31.10 17.63
C ALA A 128 -27.91 31.81 18.14
N GLN A 129 -27.89 32.22 19.42
CA GLN A 129 -26.73 32.85 20.05
C GLN A 129 -25.50 31.93 20.06
N MET A 130 -25.70 30.63 20.35
CA MET A 130 -24.64 29.63 20.25
C MET A 130 -24.12 29.47 18.81
N PHE A 131 -25.00 29.43 17.80
CA PHE A 131 -24.58 29.29 16.40
C PHE A 131 -23.82 30.53 15.90
N GLU A 132 -24.35 31.72 16.17
CA GLU A 132 -23.71 33.00 15.85
C GLU A 132 -22.31 33.10 16.49
N PHE A 133 -22.20 32.76 17.77
CA PHE A 133 -20.92 32.76 18.50
C PHE A 133 -19.89 31.75 17.95
N ILE A 134 -20.32 30.58 17.48
CA ILE A 134 -19.41 29.59 16.87
C ILE A 134 -18.97 30.04 15.48
N VAL A 135 -19.84 30.68 14.69
CA VAL A 135 -19.46 31.27 13.39
C VAL A 135 -18.55 32.49 13.59
N ALA A 136 -18.72 33.26 14.67
CA ALA A 136 -17.86 34.40 15.00
C ALA A 136 -16.39 34.04 15.28
N GLN A 137 -16.07 32.74 15.43
CA GLN A 137 -14.69 32.23 15.48
C GLN A 137 -14.04 32.12 14.09
N LEU A 138 -14.84 32.02 13.01
CA LEU A 138 -14.37 32.08 11.62
C LEU A 138 -14.31 33.51 11.07
N ASP A 139 -15.28 34.34 11.47
CA ASP A 139 -15.41 35.73 11.02
C ASP A 139 -15.90 36.59 12.18
N HIS A 140 -15.00 37.37 12.78
CA HIS A 140 -15.30 38.25 13.92
C HIS A 140 -16.28 39.39 13.59
N HIS A 141 -16.65 39.59 12.32
CA HIS A 141 -17.68 40.54 11.91
C HIS A 141 -19.03 39.88 11.58
N TYR A 142 -19.15 38.56 11.72
CA TYR A 142 -20.41 37.86 11.50
C TYR A 142 -21.44 38.20 12.59
N SER A 143 -22.65 38.59 12.15
CA SER A 143 -23.85 38.60 12.99
C SER A 143 -25.03 38.00 12.20
N LEU A 144 -25.99 37.43 12.93
CA LEU A 144 -27.09 36.66 12.37
C LEU A 144 -28.21 37.57 11.82
N GLU A 145 -27.97 38.14 10.64
CA GLU A 145 -28.95 38.98 9.92
C GLU A 145 -30.18 38.19 9.40
N GLY A 146 -31.11 37.87 10.31
CA GLY A 146 -32.45 37.40 9.98
C GLY A 146 -32.88 36.13 10.70
N LYS A 147 -33.45 35.17 9.94
CA LYS A 147 -33.98 33.92 10.49
C LYS A 147 -32.96 32.81 10.39
N ILE A 148 -32.65 32.18 11.52
CA ILE A 148 -31.78 31.00 11.59
C ILE A 148 -32.27 29.84 10.69
N GLU A 149 -33.58 29.72 10.44
CA GLU A 149 -34.13 28.70 9.54
C GLU A 149 -33.68 28.84 8.08
N GLU A 150 -33.24 30.04 7.69
CA GLU A 150 -32.80 30.38 6.34
C GLU A 150 -31.26 30.51 6.32
N GLU A 151 -30.68 31.20 7.31
CA GLU A 151 -29.23 31.46 7.36
C GLU A 151 -28.36 30.26 7.76
N MET A 152 -28.73 29.44 8.75
CA MET A 152 -27.90 28.27 9.09
C MET A 152 -27.79 27.27 7.92
N PRO A 153 -28.89 26.88 7.23
CA PRO A 153 -28.81 26.02 6.03
C PRO A 153 -28.10 26.66 4.83
N ARG A 154 -28.01 27.99 4.76
CA ARG A 154 -27.26 28.74 3.75
C ARG A 154 -25.76 28.73 4.06
N LEU A 155 -25.38 29.13 5.26
CA LEU A 155 -23.98 29.23 5.69
C LEU A 155 -23.29 27.87 5.71
N MET A 156 -23.93 26.84 6.28
CA MET A 156 -23.39 25.47 6.29
C MET A 156 -23.17 24.94 4.86
N ARG A 157 -24.04 25.28 3.90
CA ARG A 157 -23.88 24.89 2.48
C ARG A 157 -22.71 25.63 1.83
N ASN A 158 -22.53 26.92 2.12
CA ASN A 158 -21.42 27.71 1.60
C ASN A 158 -20.06 27.21 2.11
N LEU A 159 -19.99 26.77 3.38
CA LEU A 159 -18.81 26.10 3.94
C LEU A 159 -18.60 24.66 3.41
N GLY A 160 -19.51 24.13 2.59
CA GLY A 160 -19.37 22.81 1.97
C GLY A 160 -19.88 21.64 2.82
N TYR A 161 -20.69 21.87 3.85
CA TYR A 161 -21.27 20.81 4.69
C TYR A 161 -21.98 19.75 3.82
N PRO A 162 -21.62 18.45 3.93
CA PRO A 162 -22.05 17.45 2.96
C PRO A 162 -23.51 16.98 3.10
N VAL A 163 -24.18 17.32 4.21
CA VAL A 163 -25.57 16.90 4.48
C VAL A 163 -26.53 18.08 4.31
N GLN A 164 -27.56 17.93 3.48
CA GLN A 164 -28.53 19.01 3.24
C GLN A 164 -29.43 19.25 4.46
N LEU A 165 -29.17 20.35 5.18
CA LEU A 165 -30.08 20.87 6.21
C LEU A 165 -31.31 21.49 5.54
N LYS A 166 -32.50 21.19 6.09
CA LYS A 166 -33.79 21.76 5.62
C LYS A 166 -34.28 22.82 6.63
N PRO A 167 -34.93 23.91 6.19
CA PRO A 167 -35.50 24.92 7.11
C PRO A 167 -36.45 24.34 8.17
N SER A 168 -37.21 23.29 7.84
CA SER A 168 -38.10 22.60 8.79
C SER A 168 -37.37 21.90 9.94
N THR A 169 -36.09 21.51 9.76
CA THR A 169 -35.24 20.99 10.85
C THR A 169 -34.92 22.09 11.87
N MET A 170 -34.87 23.36 11.43
CA MET A 170 -34.62 24.53 12.28
C MET A 170 -35.89 25.04 12.97
N GLN A 171 -37.07 24.77 12.41
CA GLN A 171 -38.36 25.03 13.06
C GLN A 171 -38.61 24.10 14.27
N THR A 172 -37.81 23.05 14.43
CA THR A 172 -37.96 22.00 15.45
C THR A 172 -36.65 21.81 16.25
N ILE A 173 -35.92 22.90 16.50
CA ILE A 173 -34.79 22.94 17.45
C ILE A 173 -35.22 22.39 18.82
N GLY A 174 -34.35 21.58 19.44
CA GLY A 174 -34.60 20.98 20.75
C GLY A 174 -35.49 19.72 20.75
N ALA A 175 -36.08 19.30 19.62
CA ALA A 175 -36.83 18.04 19.55
C ALA A 175 -35.90 16.83 19.39
N THR A 176 -36.26 15.70 20.03
CA THR A 176 -35.41 14.51 20.22
C THR A 176 -34.82 13.92 18.93
N HIS A 177 -35.54 14.03 17.80
CA HIS A 177 -35.12 13.44 16.51
C HIS A 177 -34.33 14.41 15.63
N THR A 178 -34.44 15.73 15.86
CA THR A 178 -33.80 16.77 15.05
C THR A 178 -32.56 17.35 15.72
N MET A 179 -32.56 17.50 17.04
CA MET A 179 -31.41 17.99 17.80
C MET A 179 -30.11 17.22 17.53
N PRO A 180 -30.08 15.87 17.37
CA PRO A 180 -28.85 15.16 17.02
C PRO A 180 -28.30 15.50 15.62
N HIS A 181 -29.18 15.84 14.67
CA HIS A 181 -28.78 16.29 13.33
C HIS A 181 -28.21 17.71 13.35
N LEU A 182 -28.78 18.59 14.18
CA LEU A 182 -28.26 19.95 14.42
C LEU A 182 -26.92 19.92 15.16
N LEU A 183 -26.79 19.05 16.16
CA LEU A 183 -25.55 18.84 16.90
C LEU A 183 -24.45 18.21 16.03
N GLY A 184 -24.83 17.33 15.09
CA GLY A 184 -23.95 16.84 14.03
C GLY A 184 -23.48 17.95 13.08
N ALA A 185 -24.31 18.94 12.78
CA ALA A 185 -23.89 20.11 12.01
C ALA A 185 -22.91 21.00 12.79
N ILE A 186 -23.23 21.34 14.05
CA ILE A 186 -22.38 22.18 14.89
C ILE A 186 -21.03 21.51 15.19
N THR A 187 -20.99 20.21 15.49
CA THR A 187 -19.71 19.51 15.73
C THR A 187 -18.83 19.45 14.48
N TRP A 188 -19.41 19.31 13.29
CA TRP A 188 -18.65 19.43 12.03
C TRP A 188 -18.13 20.85 11.80
N LEU A 189 -18.90 21.89 12.16
CA LEU A 189 -18.46 23.29 12.05
C LEU A 189 -17.26 23.55 12.99
N ILE A 190 -17.32 23.04 14.21
CA ILE A 190 -16.21 23.07 15.18
C ILE A 190 -14.99 22.33 14.63
N ASP A 191 -15.16 21.17 13.98
CA ASP A 191 -14.06 20.46 13.32
C ASP A 191 -13.47 21.25 12.14
N ALA A 192 -14.29 21.96 11.38
CA ALA A 192 -13.83 22.83 10.29
C ALA A 192 -13.01 24.03 10.81
N ILE A 193 -13.44 24.66 11.91
CA ILE A 193 -12.67 25.71 12.63
C ILE A 193 -11.32 25.16 13.08
N ASN A 194 -11.33 24.09 13.88
CA ASN A 194 -10.13 23.43 14.42
C ASN A 194 -9.19 22.84 13.36
N PHE A 195 -9.61 22.79 12.10
CA PHE A 195 -8.81 22.39 10.95
C PHE A 195 -8.25 23.61 10.21
N ALA A 196 -9.06 24.67 10.01
CA ALA A 196 -8.62 25.93 9.42
C ALA A 196 -7.50 26.58 10.24
N ASP A 197 -7.64 26.62 11.57
CA ASP A 197 -6.63 27.17 12.52
C ASP A 197 -5.26 26.48 12.43
N LYS A 198 -5.21 25.26 11.87
CA LYS A 198 -4.00 24.43 11.77
C LYS A 198 -3.37 24.41 10.38
N ILE A 199 -3.97 25.04 9.38
CA ILE A 199 -3.39 25.11 8.04
C ILE A 199 -2.60 26.40 7.92
N SER A 200 -1.27 26.30 7.98
CA SER A 200 -0.41 27.39 7.54
C SER A 200 -0.50 27.55 6.01
N PRO A 201 -0.79 28.74 5.46
CA PRO A 201 -0.74 28.97 4.01
C PRO A 201 0.63 28.63 3.40
N GLN A 202 1.71 28.81 4.16
CA GLN A 202 3.07 28.45 3.78
C GLN A 202 3.27 26.94 3.69
N GLU A 203 2.71 26.14 4.61
CA GLU A 203 2.78 24.67 4.54
C GLU A 203 2.03 24.14 3.31
N MET A 204 0.87 24.73 2.97
CA MET A 204 0.13 24.39 1.75
C MET A 204 0.91 24.74 0.47
N LEU A 205 1.78 25.76 0.49
CA LEU A 205 2.66 26.11 -0.63
C LEU A 205 3.91 25.22 -0.74
N LEU A 206 4.41 24.73 0.40
CA LEU A 206 5.51 23.77 0.49
C LEU A 206 5.08 22.34 0.11
N SER A 207 3.83 21.96 0.39
CA SER A 207 3.25 20.61 0.16
C SER A 207 2.97 20.27 -1.32
N SER A 208 3.70 20.87 -2.25
CA SER A 208 3.55 20.63 -3.69
C SER A 208 4.62 19.64 -4.15
N GLU A 209 4.24 18.68 -5.00
CA GLU A 209 5.11 17.58 -5.48
C GLU A 209 6.25 18.04 -6.44
N ASP A 210 6.42 19.34 -6.63
CA ASP A 210 7.43 19.93 -7.50
C ASP A 210 8.46 20.77 -6.72
N ASP A 211 9.69 20.73 -7.23
CA ASP A 211 10.86 21.50 -6.80
C ASP A 211 10.64 23.03 -6.70
N GLY A 212 9.51 23.55 -7.18
CA GLY A 212 9.07 24.93 -6.96
C GLY A 212 8.54 25.25 -5.54
N GLY A 213 8.34 24.26 -4.66
CA GLY A 213 7.70 24.44 -3.34
C GLY A 213 8.34 25.53 -2.47
N GLN A 214 9.64 25.38 -2.16
CA GLN A 214 10.41 26.32 -1.34
C GLN A 214 10.47 27.72 -1.98
N ARG A 215 10.74 27.80 -3.30
CA ARG A 215 10.76 29.06 -4.07
C ARG A 215 9.42 29.79 -4.03
N ARG A 216 8.28 29.09 -4.12
CA ARG A 216 6.95 29.71 -3.99
C ARG A 216 6.63 30.15 -2.57
N SER A 217 6.99 29.35 -1.56
CA SER A 217 6.79 29.72 -0.15
C SER A 217 7.59 30.98 0.21
N LEU A 218 8.85 31.06 -0.24
CA LEU A 218 9.73 32.22 -0.06
C LEU A 218 9.20 33.46 -0.80
N ALA A 219 8.80 33.32 -2.07
CA ALA A 219 8.21 34.42 -2.86
C ALA A 219 6.87 34.92 -2.30
N TYR A 220 6.02 34.02 -1.80
CA TYR A 220 4.78 34.38 -1.09
C TYR A 220 5.10 35.10 0.22
N GLY A 221 6.04 34.59 1.02
CA GLY A 221 6.49 35.23 2.26
C GLY A 221 7.02 36.65 2.03
N TYR A 222 7.88 36.85 1.03
CA TYR A 222 8.34 38.17 0.59
C TYR A 222 7.16 39.07 0.19
N THR A 223 6.30 38.61 -0.73
CA THR A 223 5.16 39.39 -1.24
C THR A 223 4.22 39.83 -0.11
N ILE A 224 3.91 38.94 0.85
CA ILE A 224 3.05 39.24 1.99
C ILE A 224 3.74 40.20 2.99
N ARG A 225 5.05 40.10 3.21
CA ARG A 225 5.77 41.07 4.07
C ARG A 225 5.83 42.45 3.43
N CYS A 226 6.15 42.55 2.14
CA CYS A 226 6.10 43.80 1.39
C CYS A 226 4.70 44.43 1.41
N TYR A 227 3.64 43.64 1.19
CA TYR A 227 2.26 44.11 1.24
C TYR A 227 1.86 44.59 2.64
N LYS A 228 2.17 43.82 3.70
CA LYS A 228 1.88 44.22 5.09
C LYS A 228 2.65 45.46 5.53
N ALA A 229 3.89 45.62 5.08
CA ALA A 229 4.73 46.78 5.41
C ALA A 229 4.35 48.04 4.61
N LEU A 230 3.68 47.88 3.46
CA LEU A 230 3.10 48.98 2.69
C LEU A 230 1.73 49.42 3.22
N GLY A 231 0.91 48.48 3.73
CA GLY A 231 -0.40 48.77 4.32
C GLY A 231 -1.42 49.38 3.33
N ASP A 232 -2.51 49.92 3.86
CA ASP A 232 -3.57 50.60 3.09
C ASP A 232 -3.18 52.04 2.67
N LEU A 233 -1.91 52.29 2.33
CA LEU A 233 -1.49 53.62 1.84
C LEU A 233 -2.01 53.87 0.40
N PRO A 234 -2.71 55.00 0.14
CA PRO A 234 -3.36 55.24 -1.14
C PRO A 234 -2.36 55.64 -2.26
N GLY A 235 -1.80 54.63 -2.93
CA GLY A 235 -1.33 54.66 -4.32
C GLY A 235 -0.01 55.39 -4.64
N ASN A 236 0.24 56.57 -4.05
CA ASN A 236 1.32 57.49 -4.46
C ASN A 236 2.38 57.77 -3.37
N ALA A 237 2.37 57.01 -2.27
CA ALA A 237 3.31 57.17 -1.15
C ALA A 237 3.97 55.82 -0.75
N VAL A 238 4.35 55.03 -1.75
CA VAL A 238 5.15 53.80 -1.56
C VAL A 238 6.57 54.22 -1.16
N ASP A 239 6.93 54.04 0.11
CA ASP A 239 8.31 54.19 0.56
C ASP A 239 9.14 53.02 0.01
N HIS A 240 9.94 53.31 -1.03
CA HIS A 240 10.78 52.33 -1.69
C HIS A 240 11.79 51.67 -0.72
N SER A 241 12.22 52.34 0.36
CA SER A 241 13.15 51.77 1.35
C SER A 241 12.55 50.58 2.11
N VAL A 242 11.22 50.43 2.13
CA VAL A 242 10.53 49.30 2.72
C VAL A 242 10.63 48.05 1.84
N LEU A 243 10.52 48.23 0.51
CA LEU A 243 10.71 47.16 -0.46
C LEU A 243 12.19 46.78 -0.56
N GLU A 244 13.08 47.78 -0.57
CA GLU A 244 14.53 47.61 -0.62
C GLU A 244 15.00 46.74 0.56
N ARG A 245 14.64 47.09 1.79
CA ARG A 245 14.95 46.32 3.02
C ARG A 245 14.48 44.87 3.00
N GLU A 246 13.26 44.60 2.51
CA GLU A 246 12.76 43.23 2.41
C GLU A 246 13.35 42.46 1.21
N SER A 247 13.90 43.18 0.22
CA SER A 247 14.67 42.57 -0.88
C SER A 247 16.11 42.27 -0.51
N GLU A 248 16.78 43.14 0.27
CA GLU A 248 18.06 42.86 0.94
C GLU A 248 17.92 41.61 1.83
N ARG A 249 16.89 41.60 2.69
CA ARG A 249 16.59 40.43 3.53
C ARG A 249 16.34 39.14 2.73
N LEU A 250 15.72 39.24 1.56
CA LEU A 250 15.53 38.09 0.67
C LEU A 250 16.86 37.65 0.04
N ALA A 251 17.72 38.59 -0.35
CA ALA A 251 19.06 38.29 -0.88
C ALA A 251 19.92 37.59 0.18
N ASN A 252 19.99 38.11 1.41
CA ASN A 252 20.72 37.48 2.52
C ASN A 252 20.23 36.04 2.77
N ILE A 253 18.92 35.80 2.74
CA ILE A 253 18.38 34.43 2.92
C ILE A 253 18.80 33.52 1.75
N LEU A 254 18.94 34.02 0.53
CA LEU A 254 19.44 33.22 -0.59
C LEU A 254 20.94 32.96 -0.45
N GLU A 255 21.73 33.97 -0.10
CA GLU A 255 23.17 33.85 0.17
C GLU A 255 23.47 32.86 1.32
N GLU A 256 22.69 32.90 2.41
CA GLU A 256 22.73 31.92 3.50
C GLU A 256 22.39 30.49 3.03
N ASN A 257 21.51 30.31 2.03
CA ASN A 257 21.23 28.98 1.46
C ASN A 257 22.35 28.52 0.51
N ASP A 258 22.88 29.41 -0.33
CA ASP A 258 23.98 29.11 -1.25
C ASP A 258 25.27 28.73 -0.46
N GLU A 259 25.55 29.42 0.66
CA GLU A 259 26.62 29.05 1.60
C GLU A 259 26.38 27.67 2.24
N LEU A 260 25.14 27.38 2.66
CA LEU A 260 24.79 26.08 3.24
C LEU A 260 24.86 24.93 2.22
N GLU A 261 24.41 25.14 0.98
CA GLU A 261 24.54 24.16 -0.10
C GLU A 261 26.03 23.87 -0.36
N SER A 262 26.86 24.90 -0.53
CA SER A 262 28.32 24.74 -0.71
C SER A 262 28.99 24.04 0.48
N ALA A 263 28.56 24.31 1.72
CA ALA A 263 29.07 23.63 2.91
C ALA A 263 28.64 22.14 2.97
N THR A 264 27.43 21.80 2.49
CA THR A 264 27.01 20.39 2.37
C THR A 264 27.77 19.65 1.29
N GLU A 265 28.14 20.30 0.17
CA GLU A 265 29.00 19.69 -0.85
C GLU A 265 30.42 19.44 -0.34
N GLU A 266 31.03 20.37 0.41
CA GLU A 266 32.34 20.15 1.04
C GLU A 266 32.29 19.00 2.05
N LEU A 267 31.25 18.94 2.89
CA LEU A 267 31.08 17.87 3.87
C LEU A 267 30.86 16.51 3.20
N ALA A 268 30.10 16.44 2.10
CA ALA A 268 29.89 15.20 1.35
C ALA A 268 31.20 14.70 0.70
N ALA A 269 31.96 15.59 0.06
CA ALA A 269 33.28 15.24 -0.50
C ALA A 269 34.27 14.79 0.58
N ARG A 270 34.19 15.38 1.79
CA ARG A 270 34.97 14.97 2.95
C ARG A 270 34.55 13.61 3.52
N GLU A 271 33.25 13.30 3.51
CA GLU A 271 32.73 11.98 3.88
C GLU A 271 33.18 10.90 2.88
N GLU A 272 33.15 11.19 1.57
CA GLU A 272 33.67 10.27 0.54
C GLU A 272 35.15 9.97 0.76
N ALA A 273 36.00 10.99 0.92
CA ALA A 273 37.42 10.82 1.20
C ALA A 273 37.71 10.04 2.50
N ALA A 274 36.96 10.30 3.58
CA ALA A 274 37.10 9.57 4.83
C ALA A 274 36.68 8.09 4.72
N ASN A 275 35.70 7.78 3.85
CA ASN A 275 35.32 6.41 3.55
C ASN A 275 36.38 5.68 2.69
N GLU A 276 37.05 6.38 1.76
CA GLU A 276 38.20 5.82 1.01
C GLU A 276 39.38 5.49 1.95
N GLU A 277 39.76 6.42 2.84
CA GLU A 277 40.78 6.19 3.87
C GLU A 277 40.42 4.99 4.76
N MET A 278 39.16 4.89 5.20
CA MET A 278 38.67 3.77 6.01
C MET A 278 38.75 2.44 5.26
N ALA A 279 38.47 2.41 3.96
CA ALA A 279 38.58 1.20 3.13
C ALA A 279 40.05 0.76 2.96
N GLU A 280 40.99 1.70 2.80
CA GLU A 280 42.42 1.37 2.78
C GLU A 280 42.91 0.85 4.15
N ILE A 281 42.51 1.49 5.25
CA ILE A 281 42.85 1.02 6.61
C ILE A 281 42.31 -0.40 6.87
N GLN A 282 41.07 -0.70 6.49
CA GLN A 282 40.50 -2.05 6.64
C GLN A 282 41.28 -3.10 5.84
N LYS A 283 41.71 -2.76 4.62
CA LYS A 283 42.58 -3.63 3.80
C LYS A 283 43.94 -3.87 4.48
N LEU A 284 44.58 -2.81 4.99
CA LEU A 284 45.87 -2.91 5.71
C LEU A 284 45.76 -3.74 6.99
N VAL A 285 44.66 -3.64 7.75
CA VAL A 285 44.37 -4.52 8.89
C VAL A 285 44.24 -5.98 8.45
N GLY A 286 43.49 -6.24 7.36
CA GLY A 286 43.35 -7.58 6.79
C GLY A 286 44.66 -8.18 6.27
N ASP A 287 45.58 -7.36 5.76
CA ASP A 287 46.92 -7.81 5.36
C ASP A 287 47.86 -8.00 6.56
N SER A 288 47.76 -7.16 7.60
CA SER A 288 48.48 -7.32 8.87
C SER A 288 48.11 -8.63 9.59
N GLN A 289 46.84 -9.00 9.61
CA GLN A 289 46.38 -10.26 10.20
C GLN A 289 46.95 -11.50 9.48
N LYS A 290 47.13 -11.45 8.16
CA LYS A 290 47.79 -12.54 7.40
C LYS A 290 49.27 -12.64 7.81
N LEU A 291 49.97 -11.50 7.88
CA LEU A 291 51.36 -11.42 8.30
C LEU A 291 51.57 -11.91 9.75
N GLU A 292 50.62 -11.65 10.66
CA GLU A 292 50.66 -12.19 12.03
C GLU A 292 50.51 -13.71 12.06
N VAL A 293 49.62 -14.28 11.24
CA VAL A 293 49.45 -15.75 11.11
C VAL A 293 50.68 -16.40 10.46
N GLU A 294 51.24 -15.80 9.40
CA GLU A 294 52.48 -16.28 8.76
C GLU A 294 53.69 -16.17 9.70
N LEU A 295 53.76 -15.13 10.53
CA LEU A 295 54.79 -14.99 11.56
C LEU A 295 54.62 -16.01 12.69
N ALA A 296 53.38 -16.39 13.05
CA ALA A 296 53.12 -17.43 14.03
C ALA A 296 53.53 -18.81 13.52
N THR A 297 53.10 -19.22 12.32
CA THR A 297 53.49 -20.52 11.74
C THR A 297 54.99 -20.60 11.50
N SER A 298 55.64 -19.51 11.07
CA SER A 298 57.10 -19.45 10.91
C SER A 298 57.85 -19.61 12.25
N LYS A 299 57.32 -19.10 13.36
CA LYS A 299 57.89 -19.31 14.71
C LYS A 299 57.74 -20.77 15.15
N ASP A 300 56.58 -21.38 14.94
CA ASP A 300 56.34 -22.78 15.30
C ASP A 300 57.22 -23.73 14.49
N ASP A 301 57.39 -23.48 13.18
CA ASP A 301 58.29 -24.27 12.33
C ASP A 301 59.77 -24.04 12.69
N TYR A 302 60.16 -22.83 13.08
CA TYR A 302 61.49 -22.58 13.64
C TYR A 302 61.72 -23.36 14.96
N ALA A 303 60.74 -23.42 15.84
CA ALA A 303 60.81 -24.20 17.08
C ALA A 303 61.03 -25.69 16.79
N LYS A 304 60.22 -26.30 15.91
CA LYS A 304 60.37 -27.70 15.48
C LYS A 304 61.76 -27.98 14.88
N VAL A 305 62.28 -27.06 14.07
CA VAL A 305 63.64 -27.18 13.48
C VAL A 305 64.73 -27.11 14.56
N MET A 306 64.55 -26.28 15.60
CA MET A 306 65.48 -26.20 16.73
C MET A 306 65.43 -27.43 17.63
N GLU A 307 64.24 -28.00 17.87
CA GLU A 307 64.07 -29.27 18.57
C GLU A 307 64.75 -30.42 17.82
N TYR A 308 64.46 -30.58 16.52
CA TYR A 308 65.10 -31.57 15.65
C TYR A 308 66.63 -31.40 15.60
N GLN A 309 67.14 -30.16 15.57
CA GLN A 309 68.58 -29.90 15.64
C GLN A 309 69.18 -30.36 16.99
N ASN A 310 68.43 -30.28 18.09
CA ASN A 310 68.85 -30.73 19.41
C ASN A 310 68.75 -32.26 19.55
N GLU A 311 67.74 -32.90 18.99
CA GLU A 311 67.66 -34.37 18.86
C GLU A 311 68.84 -34.93 18.08
N LEU A 312 69.21 -34.31 16.95
CA LEU A 312 70.38 -34.73 16.16
C LEU A 312 71.68 -34.61 16.95
N LYS A 313 71.88 -33.52 17.72
CA LYS A 313 73.04 -33.37 18.63
C LYS A 313 73.06 -34.48 19.69
N ALA A 314 71.93 -34.75 20.35
CA ALA A 314 71.81 -35.80 21.35
C ALA A 314 72.07 -37.20 20.75
N GLY A 315 71.58 -37.44 19.53
CA GLY A 315 71.85 -38.65 18.74
C GLY A 315 73.33 -38.85 18.44
N ILE A 316 74.04 -37.78 18.05
CA ILE A 316 75.50 -37.80 17.82
C ILE A 316 76.25 -38.14 19.11
N VAL A 317 75.93 -37.49 20.24
CA VAL A 317 76.57 -37.77 21.54
C VAL A 317 76.30 -39.20 22.01
N ASN A 318 75.08 -39.72 21.81
CA ASN A 318 74.71 -41.10 22.12
C ASN A 318 75.44 -42.11 21.22
N ALA A 319 75.61 -41.80 19.93
CA ALA A 319 76.41 -42.61 19.01
C ALA A 319 77.89 -42.64 19.38
N GLN A 320 78.47 -41.49 19.77
CA GLN A 320 79.85 -41.39 20.27
C GLN A 320 80.04 -42.22 21.55
N GLY A 321 79.18 -42.04 22.57
CA GLY A 321 79.26 -42.85 23.80
C GLY A 321 79.11 -44.36 23.56
N LYS A 322 78.31 -44.77 22.57
CA LYS A 322 78.25 -46.17 22.11
C LYS A 322 79.54 -46.60 21.43
N GLN A 323 80.11 -45.79 20.54
CA GLN A 323 81.38 -46.06 19.87
C GLN A 323 82.52 -46.26 20.89
N ASP A 324 82.58 -45.47 21.96
CA ASP A 324 83.57 -45.60 23.03
C ASP A 324 83.35 -46.87 23.88
N VAL A 325 82.10 -47.21 24.19
CA VAL A 325 81.78 -48.48 24.88
C VAL A 325 82.11 -49.70 24.00
N TYR A 326 81.91 -49.62 22.68
CA TYR A 326 82.26 -50.70 21.77
C TYR A 326 83.76 -50.81 21.52
N SER A 327 84.51 -49.69 21.44
CA SER A 327 85.98 -49.73 21.30
C SER A 327 86.64 -50.30 22.57
N ALA A 328 86.19 -49.90 23.76
CA ALA A 328 86.64 -50.49 25.02
C ALA A 328 86.37 -52.01 25.07
N LYS A 329 85.16 -52.45 24.69
CA LYS A 329 84.82 -53.88 24.59
C LYS A 329 85.64 -54.62 23.55
N LEU A 330 85.99 -53.98 22.43
CA LEU A 330 86.88 -54.57 21.41
C LEU A 330 88.24 -54.87 22.03
N THR A 331 88.85 -53.92 22.74
CA THR A 331 90.18 -54.12 23.36
C THR A 331 90.19 -55.18 24.46
N ASP A 332 89.13 -55.29 25.28
CA ASP A 332 88.97 -56.39 26.25
C ASP A 332 88.81 -57.75 25.55
N LEU A 333 88.01 -57.82 24.49
CA LEU A 333 87.86 -59.04 23.70
C LEU A 333 89.18 -59.44 23.01
N GLU A 334 89.93 -58.49 22.46
CA GLU A 334 91.25 -58.74 21.86
C GLU A 334 92.25 -59.26 22.90
N ALA A 335 92.28 -58.69 24.10
CA ALA A 335 93.11 -59.17 25.21
C ALA A 335 92.71 -60.60 25.67
N ARG A 336 91.41 -60.89 25.76
CA ARG A 336 90.90 -62.24 26.06
C ARG A 336 91.24 -63.24 24.94
N LEU A 337 91.13 -62.83 23.68
CA LEU A 337 91.44 -63.66 22.52
C LEU A 337 92.94 -63.96 22.45
N ALA A 338 93.80 -62.99 22.78
CA ALA A 338 95.24 -63.21 22.95
C ALA A 338 95.54 -64.23 24.06
N LYS A 339 94.89 -64.10 25.24
CA LYS A 339 95.01 -65.09 26.32
C LYS A 339 94.56 -66.49 25.91
N ILE A 340 93.37 -66.60 25.29
CA ILE A 340 92.82 -67.89 24.84
C ILE A 340 93.72 -68.53 23.76
N LYS A 341 94.37 -67.73 22.89
CA LYS A 341 95.38 -68.23 21.95
C LYS A 341 96.60 -68.82 22.66
N MET A 342 97.08 -68.20 23.75
CA MET A 342 98.16 -68.77 24.57
C MET A 342 97.72 -70.06 25.26
N ASP A 343 96.52 -70.08 25.86
CA ASP A 343 95.96 -71.26 26.52
C ASP A 343 95.72 -72.43 25.53
N ASN A 344 95.29 -72.15 24.29
CA ASN A 344 95.15 -73.15 23.25
C ASN A 344 96.51 -73.65 22.74
N ALA A 345 97.49 -72.78 22.49
CA ALA A 345 98.83 -73.23 22.10
C ALA A 345 99.47 -74.14 23.17
N ALA A 346 99.24 -73.85 24.45
CA ALA A 346 99.66 -74.71 25.55
C ALA A 346 98.93 -76.07 25.56
N LYS A 347 97.61 -76.09 25.29
CA LYS A 347 96.81 -77.32 25.19
C LYS A 347 97.14 -78.15 23.95
N GLU A 348 97.37 -77.52 22.79
CA GLU A 348 97.80 -78.20 21.57
C GLU A 348 99.18 -78.85 21.74
N ALA A 349 100.13 -78.16 22.40
CA ALA A 349 101.41 -78.74 22.81
C ALA A 349 101.26 -79.90 23.84
N HIS A 350 100.13 -79.98 24.54
CA HIS A 350 99.80 -81.07 25.47
C HIS A 350 99.10 -82.24 24.79
N ILE A 351 98.23 -81.98 23.80
CA ILE A 351 97.55 -82.97 22.96
C ILE A 351 98.53 -83.61 21.97
N SER A 352 99.47 -82.84 21.43
CA SER A 352 100.60 -83.32 20.61
C SER A 352 101.42 -84.43 21.29
N LYS A 353 101.45 -84.45 22.63
CA LYS A 353 102.13 -85.48 23.43
C LYS A 353 101.27 -86.72 23.73
N GLN A 354 99.98 -86.71 23.42
CA GLN A 354 99.05 -87.82 23.67
C GLN A 354 98.87 -88.70 22.43
N LYS A 355 99.39 -89.93 22.49
CA LYS A 355 99.13 -90.96 21.46
C LYS A 355 97.74 -91.59 21.69
N MET A 356 96.73 -91.04 21.04
CA MET A 356 95.37 -91.59 21.08
C MET A 356 95.25 -92.94 20.36
N SER A 357 94.47 -93.85 20.93
CA SER A 357 94.16 -95.16 20.32
C SER A 357 93.11 -95.02 19.20
N GLY A 358 93.17 -95.90 18.21
CA GLY A 358 92.17 -95.97 17.14
C GLY A 358 90.75 -96.27 17.63
N GLU A 359 90.61 -96.86 18.82
CA GLU A 359 89.31 -97.17 19.42
C GLU A 359 88.63 -95.92 19.99
N THR A 360 89.34 -95.17 20.84
CA THR A 360 88.84 -93.90 21.39
C THR A 360 88.70 -92.84 20.29
N ALA A 361 89.54 -92.86 19.25
CA ALA A 361 89.36 -92.02 18.07
C ALA A 361 88.11 -92.35 17.22
N ARG A 362 87.55 -93.57 17.33
CA ARG A 362 86.26 -93.94 16.72
C ARG A 362 85.08 -93.57 17.62
N GLN A 363 85.17 -93.82 18.92
CA GLN A 363 84.15 -93.38 19.90
C GLN A 363 83.96 -91.85 19.89
N LEU A 364 85.06 -91.09 19.87
CA LEU A 364 85.01 -89.62 19.76
C LEU A 364 84.46 -89.13 18.41
N ARG A 365 84.49 -89.94 17.35
CA ARG A 365 83.82 -89.60 16.07
C ARG A 365 82.32 -89.89 16.16
N ALA A 366 81.91 -91.04 16.68
CA ALA A 366 80.51 -91.34 16.91
C ALA A 366 79.84 -90.29 17.83
N GLN A 367 80.46 -89.95 18.96
CA GLN A 367 80.01 -88.89 19.85
C GLN A 367 80.03 -87.51 19.18
N LYS A 368 81.01 -87.22 18.32
CA LYS A 368 81.01 -85.97 17.55
C LYS A 368 79.82 -85.92 16.60
N ASP A 369 79.56 -86.98 15.86
CA ASP A 369 78.49 -87.02 14.84
C ASP A 369 77.10 -87.00 15.51
N GLU A 370 76.96 -87.64 16.67
CA GLU A 370 75.80 -87.54 17.58
C GLU A 370 75.58 -86.11 18.09
N LEU A 371 76.60 -85.49 18.71
CA LEU A 371 76.56 -84.08 19.12
C LEU A 371 76.31 -83.12 17.95
N ASN A 372 76.76 -83.45 16.73
CA ASN A 372 76.55 -82.62 15.55
C ASN A 372 75.07 -82.69 15.09
N ASN A 373 74.41 -83.84 15.24
CA ASN A 373 72.97 -83.98 15.01
C ASN A 373 72.15 -83.22 16.06
N GLU A 374 72.53 -83.28 17.34
CA GLU A 374 71.93 -82.44 18.39
C GLU A 374 72.10 -80.94 18.10
N LEU A 375 73.29 -80.52 17.64
CA LEU A 375 73.56 -79.14 17.23
C LEU A 375 72.69 -78.70 16.05
N GLU A 376 72.45 -79.58 15.07
CA GLU A 376 71.60 -79.28 13.92
C GLU A 376 70.10 -79.21 14.32
N GLN A 377 69.66 -80.06 15.25
CA GLN A 377 68.33 -79.95 15.86
C GLN A 377 68.17 -78.64 16.63
N LEU A 378 69.10 -78.31 17.54
CA LEU A 378 69.09 -77.06 18.31
C LEU A 378 69.12 -75.81 17.42
N LYS A 379 69.86 -75.82 16.29
CA LYS A 379 69.78 -74.75 15.28
C LYS A 379 68.38 -74.66 14.66
N SER A 380 67.74 -75.79 14.35
CA SER A 380 66.41 -75.81 13.75
C SER A 380 65.32 -75.32 14.71
N GLU A 381 65.47 -75.59 16.01
CA GLU A 381 64.60 -75.07 17.06
C GLU A 381 64.83 -73.57 17.29
N MET A 382 66.09 -73.14 17.42
CA MET A 382 66.46 -71.72 17.50
C MET A 382 65.91 -70.93 16.31
N ALA A 383 66.05 -71.44 15.08
CA ALA A 383 65.51 -70.82 13.88
C ALA A 383 63.96 -70.79 13.86
N ARG A 384 63.27 -71.73 14.50
CA ARG A 384 61.81 -71.62 14.73
C ARG A 384 61.51 -70.52 15.72
N THR A 385 62.16 -70.51 16.89
CA THR A 385 61.93 -69.52 17.93
C THR A 385 62.22 -68.08 17.44
N ASP A 386 63.25 -67.88 16.63
CA ASP A 386 63.55 -66.57 16.02
C ASP A 386 62.46 -66.12 15.02
N ASN A 387 61.86 -67.05 14.25
CA ASN A 387 60.72 -66.74 13.39
C ASN A 387 59.46 -66.43 14.21
N ASP A 388 59.18 -67.19 15.27
CA ASP A 388 58.04 -66.94 16.18
C ASP A 388 58.18 -65.56 16.86
N ILE A 389 59.39 -65.21 17.33
CA ILE A 389 59.72 -63.89 17.90
C ILE A 389 59.55 -62.79 16.84
N TYR A 390 59.95 -63.02 15.59
CA TYR A 390 59.79 -62.06 14.50
C TYR A 390 58.32 -61.79 14.18
N ASP A 391 57.50 -62.84 14.03
CA ASP A 391 56.07 -62.66 13.76
C ASP A 391 55.30 -62.10 14.97
N GLN A 392 55.66 -62.45 16.21
CA GLN A 392 55.12 -61.77 17.42
C GLN A 392 55.45 -60.27 17.44
N ARG A 393 56.71 -59.87 17.14
CA ARG A 393 57.10 -58.46 17.05
C ARG A 393 56.34 -57.72 15.95
N LYS A 394 56.11 -58.38 14.80
CA LYS A 394 55.36 -57.86 13.65
C LYS A 394 53.86 -57.72 13.93
N LEU A 395 53.28 -58.56 14.78
CA LEU A 395 51.92 -58.41 15.30
C LEU A 395 51.84 -57.24 16.29
N ALA A 396 52.67 -57.22 17.34
CA ALA A 396 52.69 -56.15 18.34
C ALA A 396 52.97 -54.76 17.74
N PHE A 397 53.80 -54.67 16.69
CA PHE A 397 54.03 -53.43 15.96
C PHE A 397 52.78 -52.94 15.21
N ARG A 398 51.99 -53.84 14.63
CA ARG A 398 50.71 -53.50 13.98
C ARG A 398 49.68 -53.04 15.00
N GLU A 399 49.51 -53.79 16.08
CA GLU A 399 48.58 -53.46 17.17
C GLU A 399 48.91 -52.10 17.80
N GLY A 400 50.20 -51.79 17.97
CA GLY A 400 50.66 -50.47 18.43
C GLY A 400 50.43 -49.32 17.43
N ILE A 401 50.30 -49.59 16.13
CA ILE A 401 49.86 -48.58 15.14
C ILE A 401 48.36 -48.38 15.22
N GLU A 402 47.58 -49.47 15.18
CA GLU A 402 46.11 -49.41 15.30
C GLU A 402 45.67 -48.72 16.60
N LEU A 403 46.38 -48.94 17.71
CA LEU A 403 46.10 -48.29 19.00
C LEU A 403 46.32 -46.77 18.93
N ARG A 404 47.41 -46.31 18.29
CA ARG A 404 47.66 -44.87 18.08
C ARG A 404 46.62 -44.23 17.15
N GLU A 405 46.22 -44.91 16.08
CA GLU A 405 45.15 -44.40 15.20
C GLU A 405 43.81 -44.29 15.94
N ARG A 406 43.44 -45.29 16.75
CA ARG A 406 42.23 -45.25 17.59
C ARG A 406 42.32 -44.12 18.63
N TYR A 407 43.48 -43.91 19.24
CA TYR A 407 43.69 -42.86 20.23
C TYR A 407 43.63 -41.44 19.63
N ALA A 408 44.27 -41.21 18.48
CA ALA A 408 44.19 -39.93 17.76
C ALA A 408 42.74 -39.60 17.33
N ASN A 409 41.98 -40.61 16.88
CA ASN A 409 40.56 -40.47 16.60
C ASN A 409 39.73 -40.17 17.87
N PHE A 410 40.08 -40.78 19.00
CA PHE A 410 39.46 -40.48 20.29
C PHE A 410 39.69 -39.02 20.72
N ILE A 411 40.93 -38.51 20.70
CA ILE A 411 41.25 -37.11 21.03
C ILE A 411 40.39 -36.14 20.21
N ARG A 412 40.41 -36.30 18.88
CA ARG A 412 39.65 -35.44 17.97
C ARG A 412 38.14 -35.48 18.25
N ASN A 413 37.60 -36.65 18.57
CA ASN A 413 36.19 -36.80 18.90
C ASN A 413 35.86 -36.20 20.29
N PHE A 414 36.74 -36.34 21.29
CA PHE A 414 36.61 -35.71 22.60
C PHE A 414 36.58 -34.18 22.50
N GLY A 415 37.56 -33.59 21.80
CA GLY A 415 37.62 -32.14 21.56
C GLY A 415 36.40 -31.61 20.79
N ASN A 416 35.89 -32.38 19.83
CA ASN A 416 34.64 -32.03 19.14
C ASN A 416 33.42 -32.02 20.07
N VAL A 417 33.27 -33.02 20.95
CA VAL A 417 32.16 -33.05 21.94
C VAL A 417 32.31 -31.91 22.95
N GLY A 418 33.51 -31.68 23.50
CA GLY A 418 33.78 -30.53 24.39
C GLY A 418 33.40 -29.19 23.75
N ARG A 419 33.77 -28.96 22.49
CA ARG A 419 33.37 -27.78 21.71
C ARG A 419 31.86 -27.67 21.52
N CYS A 420 31.15 -28.75 21.20
CA CYS A 420 29.69 -28.72 20.99
C CYS A 420 28.89 -28.39 22.26
N PHE A 421 29.36 -28.82 23.44
CA PHE A 421 28.63 -28.62 24.71
C PHE A 421 29.19 -27.49 25.58
N GLY A 422 30.09 -26.66 25.04
CA GLY A 422 30.70 -25.51 25.73
C GLY A 422 31.72 -25.89 26.82
N VAL A 423 32.00 -27.18 27.01
CA VAL A 423 33.02 -27.69 27.93
C VAL A 423 34.35 -27.74 27.18
N LYS A 424 34.90 -26.56 26.89
CA LYS A 424 36.26 -26.43 26.33
C LYS A 424 37.31 -26.68 27.39
N ASP A 425 38.12 -27.71 27.19
CA ASP A 425 39.39 -27.88 27.86
C ASP A 425 40.49 -28.08 26.80
N ASP A 426 40.76 -27.00 26.08
CA ASP A 426 41.75 -26.96 25.00
C ASP A 426 43.19 -27.26 25.54
N ALA A 427 43.42 -27.07 26.84
CA ALA A 427 44.64 -27.45 27.56
C ALA A 427 44.74 -28.96 27.81
N PHE A 428 43.65 -29.62 28.22
CA PHE A 428 43.63 -31.08 28.36
C PHE A 428 43.63 -31.80 27.00
N GLU A 429 43.00 -31.24 25.96
CA GLU A 429 43.13 -31.76 24.59
C GLU A 429 44.60 -31.74 24.13
N THR A 430 45.33 -30.63 24.41
CA THR A 430 46.77 -30.52 24.14
C THR A 430 47.59 -31.51 24.97
N THR A 431 47.24 -31.71 26.25
CA THR A 431 47.92 -32.66 27.13
C THR A 431 47.75 -34.11 26.65
N MET A 432 46.58 -34.48 26.12
CA MET A 432 46.37 -35.80 25.49
C MET A 432 47.17 -35.98 24.18
N GLN A 433 47.45 -34.93 23.43
CA GLN A 433 48.28 -35.01 22.22
C GLN A 433 49.76 -35.26 22.52
N LEU A 434 50.23 -34.92 23.73
CA LEU A 434 51.61 -35.12 24.16
C LEU A 434 51.91 -36.54 24.66
N HIS A 435 50.90 -37.33 25.04
CA HIS A 435 51.06 -38.68 25.57
C HIS A 435 50.78 -39.79 24.55
N SER A 436 51.70 -40.74 24.44
CA SER A 436 51.60 -41.90 23.56
C SER A 436 51.03 -43.13 24.28
N PRO A 437 50.05 -43.86 23.70
CA PRO A 437 49.55 -45.14 24.22
C PRO A 437 50.59 -46.26 24.40
N ASN A 438 51.82 -46.04 23.91
CA ASN A 438 52.95 -46.96 24.06
C ASN A 438 53.93 -46.57 25.20
N GLU A 439 53.66 -45.49 25.94
CA GLU A 439 54.43 -45.12 27.14
C GLU A 439 54.12 -46.07 28.32
N PRO A 440 55.13 -46.43 29.14
CA PRO A 440 54.93 -47.34 30.27
C PRO A 440 53.98 -46.79 31.34
N ASP A 441 53.93 -45.47 31.51
CA ASP A 441 53.09 -44.79 32.50
C ASP A 441 51.71 -44.36 31.98
N PHE A 442 51.38 -44.64 30.71
CA PHE A 442 50.12 -44.23 30.08
C PHE A 442 48.86 -44.75 30.82
N ILE A 443 48.99 -45.86 31.55
CA ILE A 443 47.93 -46.42 32.40
C ILE A 443 47.53 -45.45 33.52
N ASN A 444 48.47 -44.68 34.07
CA ASN A 444 48.17 -43.67 35.09
C ASN A 444 47.41 -42.48 34.46
N PHE A 445 47.85 -42.03 33.28
CA PHE A 445 47.22 -40.94 32.54
C PHE A 445 45.78 -41.26 32.08
N LEU A 446 45.49 -42.53 31.76
CA LEU A 446 44.14 -42.98 31.42
C LEU A 446 43.09 -42.71 32.52
N GLU A 447 43.47 -42.71 33.80
CA GLU A 447 42.53 -42.39 34.89
C GLU A 447 42.26 -40.87 34.99
N ASP A 448 43.18 -40.02 34.53
CA ASP A 448 42.91 -38.58 34.35
C ASP A 448 42.07 -38.30 33.10
N VAL A 449 42.31 -39.00 31.99
CA VAL A 449 41.42 -38.97 30.82
C VAL A 449 40.00 -39.38 31.22
N ARG A 450 39.84 -40.41 32.05
CA ARG A 450 38.54 -40.85 32.59
C ARG A 450 37.83 -39.77 33.40
N LYS A 451 38.54 -39.01 34.25
CA LYS A 451 37.95 -37.90 35.02
C LYS A 451 37.38 -36.82 34.10
N HIS A 452 38.11 -36.46 33.04
CA HIS A 452 37.65 -35.46 32.06
C HIS A 452 36.48 -35.98 31.20
N ILE A 453 36.45 -37.28 30.86
CA ILE A 453 35.26 -37.91 30.25
C ILE A 453 34.03 -37.79 31.18
N MET A 454 34.19 -38.06 32.48
CA MET A 454 33.08 -37.93 33.44
C MET A 454 32.62 -36.47 33.60
N ALA A 455 33.54 -35.51 33.68
CA ALA A 455 33.19 -34.09 33.74
C ALA A 455 32.45 -33.61 32.48
N LEU A 456 32.85 -34.13 31.30
CA LEU A 456 32.18 -33.87 30.03
C LEU A 456 30.78 -34.50 29.96
N ASP A 457 30.62 -35.76 30.37
CA ASP A 457 29.33 -36.47 30.48
C ASP A 457 28.35 -35.75 31.43
N GLU A 458 28.83 -35.28 32.59
CA GLU A 458 28.08 -34.44 33.52
C GLU A 458 27.67 -33.09 32.89
N GLY A 459 28.53 -32.51 32.05
CA GLY A 459 28.26 -31.29 31.27
C GLY A 459 27.21 -31.49 30.18
N VAL A 460 27.33 -32.56 29.40
CA VAL A 460 26.37 -32.97 28.38
C VAL A 460 24.99 -33.16 28.99
N LYS A 461 24.88 -33.91 30.11
CA LYS A 461 23.60 -34.12 30.82
C LYS A 461 22.95 -32.82 31.28
N ARG A 462 23.73 -31.89 31.86
CA ARG A 462 23.20 -30.58 32.27
C ARG A 462 22.70 -29.74 31.09
N MET A 463 23.34 -29.83 29.92
CA MET A 463 22.86 -29.13 28.73
C MET A 463 21.61 -29.80 28.15
N LEU A 464 21.56 -31.14 28.16
CA LEU A 464 20.43 -31.92 27.66
C LEU A 464 19.15 -31.62 28.47
N VAL A 465 19.23 -31.63 29.80
CA VAL A 465 18.10 -31.26 30.68
C VAL A 465 17.61 -29.83 30.41
N LYS A 466 18.53 -28.86 30.21
CA LYS A 466 18.13 -27.49 29.82
C LYS A 466 17.39 -27.44 28.49
N MET A 467 17.86 -28.19 27.49
CA MET A 467 17.18 -28.28 26.20
C MET A 467 15.79 -28.93 26.32
N GLU A 468 15.63 -29.93 27.19
CA GLU A 468 14.32 -30.53 27.50
C GLU A 468 13.38 -29.54 28.22
N GLU A 469 13.90 -28.72 29.14
CA GLU A 469 13.16 -27.62 29.80
C GLU A 469 12.76 -26.51 28.80
N GLU A 470 13.66 -26.11 27.91
CA GLU A 470 13.41 -25.14 26.84
C GLU A 470 12.38 -25.66 25.81
N GLU A 471 12.49 -26.93 25.39
CA GLU A 471 11.51 -27.57 24.49
C GLU A 471 10.12 -27.66 25.16
N ALA A 472 10.05 -28.04 26.44
CA ALA A 472 8.80 -28.07 27.19
C ALA A 472 8.14 -26.68 27.31
N GLY A 473 8.95 -25.62 27.50
CA GLY A 473 8.47 -24.23 27.49
C GLY A 473 7.85 -23.84 26.14
N VAL A 474 8.58 -24.07 25.05
CA VAL A 474 8.12 -23.79 23.68
C VAL A 474 6.85 -24.58 23.32
N LEU A 475 6.72 -25.82 23.79
CA LEU A 475 5.51 -26.63 23.57
C LEU A 475 4.27 -26.05 24.27
N GLU A 476 4.41 -25.53 25.49
CA GLU A 476 3.30 -24.89 26.22
C GLU A 476 2.94 -23.51 25.61
N GLU A 477 3.91 -22.75 25.09
CA GLU A 477 3.64 -21.54 24.30
C GLU A 477 2.86 -21.85 23.01
N ILE A 478 3.30 -22.86 22.24
CA ILE A 478 2.62 -23.32 21.01
C ILE A 478 1.17 -23.73 21.31
N LYS A 479 0.94 -24.38 22.45
CA LYS A 479 -0.39 -24.79 22.93
C LYS A 479 -1.25 -23.57 23.29
N GLY A 480 -0.69 -22.57 23.99
CA GLY A 480 -1.37 -21.31 24.30
C GLY A 480 -1.76 -20.52 23.03
N ILE A 481 -0.84 -20.39 22.08
CA ILE A 481 -1.09 -19.74 20.78
C ILE A 481 -2.19 -20.48 20.00
N ASN A 482 -2.21 -21.82 19.99
CA ASN A 482 -3.28 -22.57 19.34
C ASN A 482 -4.65 -22.40 20.03
N GLN A 483 -4.71 -22.25 21.35
CA GLN A 483 -5.97 -21.93 22.05
C GLN A 483 -6.53 -20.56 21.62
N GLN A 484 -5.69 -19.51 21.62
CA GLN A 484 -6.07 -18.17 21.17
C GLN A 484 -6.54 -18.15 19.70
N LYS A 485 -5.87 -18.94 18.85
CA LYS A 485 -6.21 -19.11 17.43
C LYS A 485 -7.59 -19.75 17.22
N GLU A 486 -7.98 -20.74 18.01
CA GLU A 486 -9.33 -21.31 17.91
C GLU A 486 -10.41 -20.36 18.46
N THR A 487 -10.15 -19.59 19.53
CA THR A 487 -11.11 -18.57 20.00
C THR A 487 -11.33 -17.46 18.95
N LEU A 488 -10.26 -16.99 18.31
CA LEU A 488 -10.36 -15.98 17.24
C LEU A 488 -11.08 -16.52 15.99
N LYS A 489 -10.88 -17.80 15.63
CA LYS A 489 -11.68 -18.48 14.58
C LYS A 489 -13.16 -18.54 14.93
N GLU A 490 -13.52 -18.85 16.18
CA GLU A 490 -14.92 -18.83 16.59
C GLU A 490 -15.54 -17.44 16.47
N GLU A 491 -14.82 -16.38 16.86
CA GLU A 491 -15.28 -15.00 16.72
C GLU A 491 -15.43 -14.58 15.27
N MET A 492 -14.46 -14.93 14.41
CA MET A 492 -14.55 -14.75 12.96
C MET A 492 -15.80 -15.44 12.39
N ASN A 493 -16.05 -16.70 12.78
CA ASN A 493 -17.23 -17.46 12.34
C ASN A 493 -18.55 -16.87 12.88
N LYS A 494 -18.57 -16.28 14.08
CA LYS A 494 -19.72 -15.56 14.63
C LYS A 494 -19.98 -14.28 13.84
N LEU A 495 -18.94 -13.49 13.55
CA LEU A 495 -19.01 -12.27 12.76
C LEU A 495 -19.46 -12.53 11.31
N GLN A 496 -18.94 -13.59 10.67
CA GLN A 496 -19.30 -13.94 9.30
C GLN A 496 -20.81 -14.22 9.16
N ARG A 497 -21.40 -15.01 10.08
CA ARG A 497 -22.86 -15.24 10.11
C ARG A 497 -23.66 -13.95 10.30
N ILE A 498 -23.15 -13.01 11.11
CA ILE A 498 -23.79 -11.70 11.31
C ILE A 498 -23.74 -10.88 10.01
N VAL A 499 -22.64 -10.91 9.25
CA VAL A 499 -22.53 -10.29 7.93
C VAL A 499 -23.52 -10.92 6.95
N GLU A 500 -23.54 -12.24 6.81
CA GLU A 500 -24.45 -12.98 5.93
C GLU A 500 -25.92 -12.63 6.20
N VAL A 501 -26.34 -12.61 7.48
CA VAL A 501 -27.69 -12.17 7.89
C VAL A 501 -27.94 -10.70 7.53
N LYS A 502 -26.96 -9.80 7.75
CA LYS A 502 -27.10 -8.37 7.44
C LYS A 502 -27.10 -8.05 5.95
N GLU A 503 -26.48 -8.88 5.12
CA GLU A 503 -26.55 -8.78 3.66
C GLU A 503 -27.90 -9.28 3.13
N HIS A 504 -28.44 -10.36 3.68
CA HIS A 504 -29.80 -10.83 3.37
C HIS A 504 -30.87 -9.80 3.79
N ASP A 505 -30.76 -9.23 5.00
CA ASP A 505 -31.54 -8.09 5.50
C ASP A 505 -31.55 -6.88 4.52
N ARG A 506 -30.40 -6.66 3.86
CA ARG A 506 -30.18 -5.59 2.86
C ARG A 506 -30.60 -5.99 1.44
N MET A 507 -30.84 -7.26 1.17
CA MET A 507 -31.36 -7.76 -0.10
C MET A 507 -32.88 -7.60 -0.13
N LEU A 508 -33.56 -8.21 0.85
CA LEU A 508 -35.01 -8.09 1.05
C LEU A 508 -35.47 -6.63 1.02
N LYS A 509 -34.83 -5.77 1.82
CA LYS A 509 -35.17 -4.33 1.84
C LYS A 509 -34.96 -3.62 0.50
N ARG A 510 -34.03 -4.07 -0.35
CA ARG A 510 -33.86 -3.51 -1.71
C ARG A 510 -34.96 -3.97 -2.67
N GLU A 511 -35.50 -5.17 -2.47
CA GLU A 511 -36.67 -5.68 -3.20
C GLU A 511 -37.92 -4.91 -2.75
N ASP A 512 -38.16 -4.78 -1.43
CA ASP A 512 -39.24 -3.95 -0.85
C ASP A 512 -39.22 -2.51 -1.42
N TRP A 513 -38.05 -1.85 -1.42
CA TRP A 513 -37.90 -0.49 -1.96
C TRP A 513 -38.08 -0.42 -3.48
N ALA A 514 -37.77 -1.48 -4.23
CA ALA A 514 -37.96 -1.51 -5.68
C ALA A 514 -39.45 -1.63 -6.05
N ASP A 515 -40.19 -2.48 -5.34
CA ASP A 515 -41.63 -2.67 -5.54
C ASP A 515 -42.43 -1.41 -5.17
N GLU A 516 -42.12 -0.77 -4.04
CA GLU A 516 -42.79 0.48 -3.64
C GLU A 516 -42.44 1.64 -4.59
N VAL A 517 -41.21 1.71 -5.12
CA VAL A 517 -40.84 2.67 -6.19
C VAL A 517 -41.59 2.38 -7.49
N HIS A 518 -41.77 1.11 -7.87
CA HIS A 518 -42.54 0.72 -9.04
C HIS A 518 -44.02 1.10 -8.90
N LYS A 519 -44.60 0.87 -7.71
CA LYS A 519 -45.97 1.26 -7.36
C LYS A 519 -46.17 2.78 -7.40
N VAL A 520 -45.32 3.56 -6.72
CA VAL A 520 -45.41 5.04 -6.73
C VAL A 520 -45.21 5.60 -8.14
N LYS A 521 -44.39 4.95 -8.98
CA LYS A 521 -44.29 5.32 -10.40
C LYS A 521 -45.58 5.04 -11.16
N LEU A 522 -46.24 3.90 -10.94
CA LEU A 522 -47.53 3.59 -11.57
C LEU A 522 -48.62 4.58 -11.14
N GLU A 523 -48.66 4.96 -9.85
CA GLU A 523 -49.56 6.00 -9.33
C GLU A 523 -49.29 7.37 -9.98
N LEU A 524 -48.01 7.74 -10.17
CA LEU A 524 -47.61 8.95 -10.89
C LEU A 524 -48.03 8.91 -12.37
N ASP A 525 -47.81 7.79 -13.07
CA ASP A 525 -48.18 7.63 -14.48
C ASP A 525 -49.72 7.70 -14.64
N VAL A 526 -50.51 7.19 -13.68
CA VAL A 526 -51.98 7.37 -13.65
C VAL A 526 -52.35 8.85 -13.45
N ALA A 527 -51.80 9.52 -12.44
CA ALA A 527 -52.09 10.94 -12.18
C ALA A 527 -51.68 11.86 -13.34
N GLN A 528 -50.57 11.55 -14.03
CA GLN A 528 -50.10 12.24 -15.22
C GLN A 528 -51.10 12.08 -16.39
N ASN A 529 -51.64 10.88 -16.58
CA ASN A 529 -52.68 10.60 -17.58
C ASN A 529 -53.99 11.33 -17.25
N GLU A 530 -54.46 11.31 -16.00
CA GLU A 530 -55.65 12.04 -15.55
C GLU A 530 -55.49 13.56 -15.76
N LEU A 531 -54.34 14.12 -15.40
CA LEU A 531 -54.03 15.54 -15.62
C LEU A 531 -54.03 15.88 -17.12
N SER A 532 -53.49 15.00 -17.98
CA SER A 532 -53.53 15.20 -19.44
C SER A 532 -54.97 15.18 -19.99
N ALA A 533 -55.82 14.30 -19.48
CA ALA A 533 -57.24 14.23 -19.85
C ALA A 533 -58.02 15.47 -19.38
N LEU A 534 -57.75 15.96 -18.16
CA LEU A 534 -58.32 17.21 -17.65
C LEU A 534 -57.84 18.43 -18.46
N HIS A 535 -56.58 18.44 -18.91
CA HIS A 535 -56.06 19.48 -19.81
C HIS A 535 -56.75 19.44 -21.19
N ALA A 536 -56.97 18.26 -21.76
CA ALA A 536 -57.70 18.09 -23.03
C ALA A 536 -59.19 18.47 -22.90
N ALA A 537 -59.85 18.13 -21.79
CA ALA A 537 -61.21 18.56 -21.50
C ALA A 537 -61.29 20.09 -21.32
N ARG A 538 -60.27 20.70 -20.68
CA ARG A 538 -60.18 22.16 -20.50
C ARG A 538 -59.95 22.89 -21.84
N SER A 539 -59.08 22.40 -22.71
CA SER A 539 -58.87 23.01 -24.04
C SER A 539 -60.09 22.85 -24.94
N SER A 540 -60.70 21.65 -24.98
CA SER A 540 -61.97 21.43 -25.68
C SER A 540 -63.06 22.42 -25.22
N LYS A 541 -63.24 22.58 -23.90
CA LYS A 541 -64.20 23.55 -23.35
C LYS A 541 -63.83 25.02 -23.64
N ALA A 542 -62.54 25.35 -23.72
CA ALA A 542 -62.09 26.69 -24.12
C ALA A 542 -62.46 26.99 -25.57
N ASN A 543 -62.22 26.06 -26.50
CA ASN A 543 -62.62 26.16 -27.90
C ASN A 543 -64.14 26.34 -28.03
N SER A 544 -64.95 25.54 -27.31
CA SER A 544 -66.41 25.71 -27.29
C SER A 544 -66.87 27.05 -26.71
N HIS A 545 -66.11 27.67 -25.80
CA HIS A 545 -66.39 29.03 -25.32
C HIS A 545 -66.03 30.11 -26.37
N GLU A 546 -65.00 29.88 -27.18
CA GLU A 546 -64.58 30.76 -28.27
C GLU A 546 -65.59 30.72 -29.43
N GLU A 547 -65.97 29.52 -29.92
CA GLU A 547 -67.06 29.29 -30.88
C GLU A 547 -68.37 29.98 -30.44
N LEU A 548 -68.74 29.83 -29.16
CA LEU A 548 -69.93 30.44 -28.58
C LEU A 548 -69.82 31.98 -28.46
N ALA A 549 -68.60 32.53 -28.33
CA ALA A 549 -68.36 33.97 -28.37
C ALA A 549 -68.45 34.51 -29.80
N GLU A 550 -67.95 33.80 -30.80
CA GLU A 550 -68.13 34.14 -32.22
C GLU A 550 -69.60 34.12 -32.62
N MET A 551 -70.34 33.06 -32.27
CA MET A 551 -71.77 32.96 -32.51
C MET A 551 -72.56 34.10 -31.84
N LYS A 552 -72.15 34.53 -30.63
CA LYS A 552 -72.73 35.72 -29.98
C LYS A 552 -72.44 37.01 -30.75
N LYS A 553 -71.22 37.23 -31.25
CA LYS A 553 -70.88 38.37 -32.12
C LYS A 553 -71.75 38.37 -33.39
N LEU A 554 -71.89 37.20 -34.04
CA LEU A 554 -72.66 37.04 -35.28
C LEU A 554 -74.16 37.33 -35.07
N VAL A 555 -74.74 36.85 -33.96
CA VAL A 555 -76.12 37.18 -33.57
C VAL A 555 -76.28 38.68 -33.27
N GLN A 556 -75.32 39.31 -32.59
CA GLN A 556 -75.38 40.74 -32.30
C GLN A 556 -75.28 41.59 -33.58
N ASN A 557 -74.40 41.23 -34.51
CA ASN A 557 -74.30 41.89 -35.82
C ASN A 557 -75.59 41.74 -36.62
N ARG A 558 -76.24 40.57 -36.60
CA ARG A 558 -77.57 40.39 -37.22
C ARG A 558 -78.66 41.25 -36.55
N LYS A 559 -78.65 41.42 -35.22
CA LYS A 559 -79.58 42.33 -34.53
C LYS A 559 -79.39 43.79 -34.97
N ILE A 560 -78.15 44.25 -35.11
CA ILE A 560 -77.83 45.59 -35.60
C ILE A 560 -78.34 45.77 -37.03
N ALA A 561 -78.05 44.84 -37.94
CA ALA A 561 -78.53 44.88 -39.32
C ALA A 561 -80.07 44.88 -39.43
N ILE A 562 -80.78 44.15 -38.57
CA ILE A 562 -82.26 44.16 -38.51
C ILE A 562 -82.78 45.51 -37.98
N ALA A 563 -82.12 46.12 -36.98
CA ALA A 563 -82.47 47.44 -36.48
C ALA A 563 -82.26 48.53 -37.54
N GLU A 564 -81.15 48.48 -38.30
CA GLU A 564 -80.92 49.35 -39.45
C GLU A 564 -81.99 49.16 -40.53
N ALA A 565 -82.30 47.92 -40.92
CA ALA A 565 -83.32 47.64 -41.93
C ALA A 565 -84.70 48.16 -41.51
N ARG A 566 -85.06 48.00 -40.23
CA ARG A 566 -86.26 48.62 -39.65
C ARG A 566 -86.21 50.15 -39.74
N ASN A 567 -85.10 50.79 -39.41
CA ASN A 567 -84.99 52.25 -39.47
C ASN A 567 -85.06 52.79 -40.92
N ARG A 568 -84.50 52.05 -41.89
CA ARG A 568 -84.65 52.36 -43.33
C ARG A 568 -86.13 52.28 -43.76
N LEU A 569 -86.84 51.23 -43.37
CA LEU A 569 -88.29 51.10 -43.64
C LEU A 569 -89.14 52.19 -42.95
N VAL A 570 -88.77 52.62 -41.74
CA VAL A 570 -89.44 53.74 -41.06
C VAL A 570 -89.20 55.06 -41.81
N HIS A 571 -87.96 55.34 -42.24
CA HIS A 571 -87.69 56.53 -43.06
C HIS A 571 -88.41 56.49 -44.42
N GLU A 572 -88.45 55.33 -45.09
CA GLU A 572 -89.19 55.20 -46.36
C GLU A 572 -90.70 55.38 -46.17
N ALA A 573 -91.27 54.84 -45.09
CA ALA A 573 -92.66 55.05 -44.74
C ALA A 573 -92.95 56.53 -44.42
N SER A 574 -92.07 57.22 -43.67
CA SER A 574 -92.17 58.65 -43.40
C SER A 574 -92.15 59.49 -44.69
N GLY A 575 -91.18 59.25 -45.59
CA GLY A 575 -91.07 60.02 -46.83
C GLY A 575 -92.25 59.80 -47.78
N ARG A 576 -92.79 58.58 -47.86
CA ARG A 576 -94.04 58.29 -48.60
C ARG A 576 -95.27 58.98 -47.96
N LEU A 577 -95.25 59.18 -46.64
CA LEU A 577 -96.33 59.83 -45.90
C LEU A 577 -96.23 61.37 -45.99
N GLU A 578 -95.03 61.94 -46.06
CA GLU A 578 -94.81 63.34 -46.45
C GLU A 578 -95.29 63.62 -47.87
N GLN A 579 -94.99 62.75 -48.85
CA GLN A 579 -95.55 62.85 -50.21
C GLN A 579 -97.09 62.78 -50.21
N ALA A 580 -97.69 61.97 -49.33
CA ALA A 580 -99.15 61.92 -49.16
C ALA A 580 -99.71 63.21 -48.52
N PHE A 581 -98.96 63.89 -47.64
CA PHE A 581 -99.33 65.21 -47.12
C PHE A 581 -99.20 66.31 -48.17
N GLU A 582 -98.15 66.33 -49.00
CA GLU A 582 -98.03 67.26 -50.13
C GLU A 582 -99.22 67.14 -51.10
N LEU A 583 -99.61 65.90 -51.43
CA LEU A 583 -100.80 65.63 -52.24
C LEU A 583 -102.10 66.04 -51.53
N TRP A 584 -102.19 65.87 -50.20
CA TRP A 584 -103.35 66.30 -49.42
C TRP A 584 -103.49 67.83 -49.37
N ASP A 585 -102.40 68.58 -49.16
CA ASP A 585 -102.47 70.04 -49.18
C ASP A 585 -102.72 70.59 -50.59
N LEU A 586 -102.25 69.92 -51.65
CA LEU A 586 -102.67 70.20 -53.04
C LEU A 586 -104.18 69.98 -53.24
N ILE A 587 -104.74 68.86 -52.77
CA ILE A 587 -106.18 68.58 -52.81
C ILE A 587 -106.96 69.61 -51.99
N LYS A 588 -106.47 70.01 -50.83
CA LYS A 588 -107.08 71.01 -49.96
C LYS A 588 -107.11 72.40 -50.61
N VAL A 589 -106.01 72.83 -51.23
CA VAL A 589 -105.98 74.07 -52.02
C VAL A 589 -106.99 74.02 -53.18
N LEU A 590 -107.12 72.87 -53.86
CA LEU A 590 -108.14 72.68 -54.89
C LEU A 590 -109.57 72.72 -54.33
N VAL A 591 -109.82 72.14 -53.16
CA VAL A 591 -111.13 72.16 -52.48
C VAL A 591 -111.48 73.56 -51.99
N ASP A 592 -110.55 74.29 -51.38
CA ASP A 592 -110.75 75.68 -50.97
C ASP A 592 -111.03 76.58 -52.19
N PHE A 593 -110.33 76.36 -53.31
CA PHE A 593 -110.61 77.03 -54.58
C PHE A 593 -112.01 76.68 -55.12
N LEU A 594 -112.43 75.41 -55.02
CA LEU A 594 -113.78 74.95 -55.39
C LEU A 594 -114.85 75.58 -54.50
N ILE A 595 -114.60 75.75 -53.20
CA ILE A 595 -115.50 76.44 -52.26
C ILE A 595 -115.62 77.93 -52.60
N VAL A 596 -114.54 78.58 -53.03
CA VAL A 596 -114.58 79.95 -53.56
C VAL A 596 -115.39 80.02 -54.86
N VAL A 597 -115.19 79.10 -55.81
CA VAL A 597 -115.95 79.04 -57.07
C VAL A 597 -117.44 78.79 -56.82
N ILE A 598 -117.80 77.89 -55.91
CA ILE A 598 -119.21 77.62 -55.53
C ILE A 598 -119.85 78.86 -54.89
N LYS A 599 -119.13 79.60 -54.04
CA LYS A 599 -119.60 80.89 -53.51
C LYS A 599 -119.77 81.94 -54.62
N PHE A 600 -118.89 81.97 -55.61
CA PHE A 600 -118.99 82.89 -56.76
C PHE A 600 -120.21 82.59 -57.64
N ILE A 601 -120.47 81.31 -57.92
CA ILE A 601 -121.67 80.86 -58.65
C ILE A 601 -122.95 81.18 -57.87
N GLY A 602 -122.95 80.97 -56.56
CA GLY A 602 -124.08 81.31 -55.69
C GLY A 602 -124.45 82.80 -55.69
N VAL A 603 -123.47 83.70 -55.82
CA VAL A 603 -123.69 85.15 -55.96
C VAL A 603 -124.28 85.50 -57.34
N ILE A 604 -123.82 84.85 -58.41
CA ILE A 604 -124.33 85.08 -59.78
C ILE A 604 -125.80 84.64 -59.88
N SER A 605 -126.18 83.50 -59.28
CA SER A 605 -127.58 83.04 -59.24
C SER A 605 -128.51 83.94 -58.42
N PHE A 606 -127.99 84.79 -57.53
CA PHE A 606 -128.80 85.70 -56.71
C PHE A 606 -128.99 87.10 -57.32
N LEU A 607 -128.17 87.49 -58.32
CA LEU A 607 -128.20 88.82 -58.94
C LEU A 607 -128.90 88.88 -60.31
N SER A 608 -129.36 87.75 -60.86
CA SER A 608 -130.08 87.71 -62.15
C SER A 608 -131.61 87.71 -62.03
N SER A 609 -132.18 87.75 -60.81
CA SER A 609 -133.59 87.42 -60.56
C SER A 609 -134.38 88.46 -59.75
N CYS A 610 -133.87 89.69 -59.60
CA CYS A 610 -134.64 90.82 -59.04
C CYS A 610 -134.04 92.19 -59.43
N PHE A 611 -134.32 92.67 -60.64
CA PHE A 611 -134.66 94.09 -60.90
C PHE A 611 -135.28 94.24 -62.30
N CYS A 612 -136.13 95.25 -62.47
CA CYS A 612 -136.74 95.69 -63.74
C CYS A 612 -137.56 94.67 -64.55
N SER A 613 -138.80 94.47 -64.12
CA SER A 613 -139.90 95.00 -64.95
C SER A 613 -141.01 95.55 -64.07
N CYS A 614 -141.32 96.84 -64.21
CA CYS A 614 -142.36 97.55 -63.45
C CYS A 614 -143.01 98.63 -64.33
N TYR A 615 -143.66 98.21 -65.42
CA TYR A 615 -144.82 98.89 -65.98
C TYR A 615 -145.97 97.87 -66.01
N VAL A 616 -147.03 98.12 -65.24
CA VAL A 616 -148.34 98.58 -65.75
C VAL A 616 -149.04 97.46 -66.55
N VAL A 617 -149.92 96.65 -65.95
CA VAL A 617 -151.31 96.97 -65.54
C VAL A 617 -152.24 97.15 -66.75
N THR A 618 -153.11 96.15 -66.94
CA THR A 618 -154.55 96.23 -67.28
C THR A 618 -154.97 97.29 -68.31
N ILE A 619 -155.59 96.93 -69.44
CA ILE A 619 -157.00 96.47 -69.47
C ILE A 619 -157.28 95.53 -70.65
N TYR A 620 -158.27 94.65 -70.45
CA TYR A 620 -158.89 93.86 -71.51
C TYR A 620 -159.71 94.75 -72.45
N ILE A 621 -159.04 95.26 -73.50
CA ILE A 621 -159.47 95.16 -74.90
C ILE A 621 -160.79 95.85 -75.29
N MET A 622 -160.70 96.79 -76.26
CA MET A 622 -161.29 96.51 -77.58
C MET A 622 -160.61 97.24 -78.75
N THR A 623 -159.90 96.44 -79.56
CA THR A 623 -159.63 96.62 -81.01
C THR A 623 -159.15 98.00 -81.49
N PHE A 624 -157.85 98.26 -81.34
CA PHE A 624 -156.98 98.61 -82.48
C PHE A 624 -155.53 98.20 -82.18
#